data_AF-A0A973CZ75-F1
#
_entry.id   AF-A0A973CZ75-F1
#
_cell.length_a   1.000
_cell.length_b   1.000
_cell.length_c   1.000
_cell.angle_alpha   90.00
_cell.angle_beta   90.00
_cell.angle_gamma   90.00
#
_symmetry.space_group_name_H-M   'P 1'
#
loop_
_entity.id
_entity.type
_entity.pdbx_description
1 polymer ?
#
loop_
_entity_poly.entity_id
_entity_poly.type
_entity_poly.pdbx_seq_one_letter_code
_entity_poly.pdbx_strand_id
1 'polypeptide(L)'
;MMKRLIISLMLTLGISSVAMALSGHHGKHLDWDKLNLTETQQERIQALREDYREQFQVLRKQDTDKLEKKQKMLVLRNNMIAEMQQVLTLEQRQEASTMMLEKTEKRINKRLSRLASKLALTSEQQASIQVFLSAKLAEIKDPLLAASIPTFYDRQRMFDQLDKA
;
A
#
# COMPACT_ATOMS: atom_id res chain seq x y z
N MET A 1 -3.32 -21.27 -20.72
CA MET A 1 -1.90 -21.05 -20.38
C MET A 1 -1.64 -19.64 -19.86
N MET A 2 -1.94 -18.59 -20.62
CA MET A 2 -1.63 -17.18 -20.28
C MET A 2 -2.32 -16.67 -18.99
N LYS A 3 -3.59 -17.02 -18.77
CA LYS A 3 -4.34 -16.70 -17.53
C LYS A 3 -3.69 -17.29 -16.26
N ARG A 4 -3.15 -18.52 -16.32
CA ARG A 4 -2.46 -19.16 -15.18
C ARG A 4 -1.12 -18.49 -14.87
N LEU A 5 -0.38 -18.05 -15.89
CA LEU A 5 0.83 -17.24 -15.73
C LEU A 5 0.51 -15.89 -15.09
N ILE A 6 -0.54 -15.19 -15.54
CA ILE A 6 -0.98 -13.91 -14.95
C ILE A 6 -1.37 -14.08 -13.48
N ILE A 7 -2.14 -15.12 -13.14
CA ILE A 7 -2.55 -15.41 -11.75
C ILE A 7 -1.34 -15.75 -10.88
N SER A 8 -0.42 -16.59 -11.37
CA SER A 8 0.83 -16.90 -10.66
C SER A 8 1.75 -15.68 -10.50
N LEU A 9 1.75 -14.78 -11.49
CA LEU A 9 2.52 -13.54 -11.41
C LEU A 9 1.88 -12.55 -10.45
N MET A 10 0.55 -12.44 -10.43
CA MET A 10 -0.18 -11.60 -9.48
C MET A 10 -0.02 -12.07 -8.04
N LEU A 11 0.01 -13.39 -7.80
CA LEU A 11 0.29 -13.98 -6.50
C LEU A 11 1.74 -13.70 -6.06
N THR A 12 2.73 -13.84 -6.96
CA THR A 12 4.15 -13.56 -6.65
C THR A 12 4.47 -12.06 -6.52
N LEU A 13 3.72 -11.20 -7.21
CA LEU A 13 3.82 -9.75 -7.08
C LEU A 13 3.10 -9.21 -5.83
N GLY A 14 2.28 -10.03 -5.17
CA GLY A 14 1.51 -9.66 -3.98
C GLY A 14 0.31 -8.76 -4.30
N ILE A 15 -0.36 -8.99 -5.44
CA ILE A 15 -1.47 -8.17 -5.96
C ILE A 15 -2.83 -8.85 -5.70
N SER A 16 -2.86 -10.05 -5.12
CA SER A 16 -4.12 -10.75 -4.80
C SER A 16 -5.02 -10.00 -3.81
N SER A 17 -4.52 -8.96 -3.14
CA SER A 17 -5.34 -7.89 -2.58
C SER A 17 -4.61 -6.55 -2.61
N VAL A 18 -5.35 -5.48 -2.91
CA VAL A 18 -4.91 -4.08 -2.92
C VAL A 18 -4.16 -3.68 -1.63
N ALA A 19 -4.50 -4.33 -0.52
CA ALA A 19 -3.85 -4.16 0.77
C ALA A 19 -2.36 -4.60 0.78
N MET A 20 -1.95 -5.58 -0.03
CA MET A 20 -0.58 -6.12 -0.06
C MET A 20 0.38 -5.34 -0.97
N ALA A 21 -0.12 -4.80 -2.09
CA ALA A 21 0.62 -3.87 -2.94
C ALA A 21 1.00 -2.60 -2.15
N LEU A 22 0.14 -2.22 -1.21
CA LEU A 22 0.35 -1.11 -0.29
C LEU A 22 0.98 -1.51 1.04
N SER A 23 1.50 -2.72 1.33
CA SER A 23 1.96 -3.11 2.70
C SER A 23 3.47 -3.39 2.87
N GLY A 24 4.27 -3.34 1.81
CA GLY A 24 5.72 -3.62 1.89
C GLY A 24 6.50 -2.69 2.84
N HIS A 25 7.38 -3.29 3.65
CA HIS A 25 8.12 -2.68 4.77
C HIS A 25 9.04 -1.49 4.40
N HIS A 26 9.30 -1.24 3.10
CA HIS A 26 10.30 -0.27 2.63
C HIS A 26 9.79 0.80 1.64
N GLY A 27 8.49 0.84 1.30
CA GLY A 27 8.04 1.61 0.12
C GLY A 27 6.97 2.69 0.32
N LYS A 28 6.45 2.89 1.53
CA LYS A 28 5.30 3.79 1.77
C LYS A 28 5.67 5.11 2.44
N HIS A 29 6.48 5.93 1.79
CA HIS A 29 6.46 7.34 2.14
C HIS A 29 5.54 8.03 1.14
N LEU A 30 4.34 8.41 1.57
CA LEU A 30 3.58 9.42 0.84
C LEU A 30 4.39 10.70 0.92
N ASP A 31 4.53 11.40 -0.21
CA ASP A 31 5.24 12.67 -0.22
C ASP A 31 4.24 13.75 0.18
N TRP A 32 4.05 13.92 1.49
CA TRP A 32 3.03 14.81 2.06
C TRP A 32 3.25 16.27 1.66
N ASP A 33 4.49 16.64 1.37
CA ASP A 33 4.88 17.99 1.00
C ASP A 33 4.32 18.38 -0.39
N LYS A 34 3.92 17.38 -1.19
CA LYS A 34 3.27 17.58 -2.50
C LYS A 34 1.77 17.85 -2.43
N LEU A 35 1.15 17.74 -1.24
CA LEU A 35 -0.30 17.91 -1.08
C LEU A 35 -0.73 19.36 -0.85
N ASN A 36 0.17 20.33 -1.03
CA ASN A 36 -0.09 21.77 -0.84
C ASN A 36 -0.85 22.04 0.47
N LEU A 37 -0.34 21.47 1.57
CA LEU A 37 -0.96 21.55 2.88
C LEU A 37 -0.97 23.00 3.40
N THR A 38 -2.06 23.40 4.06
CA THR A 38 -2.09 24.68 4.79
C THR A 38 -1.15 24.62 6.00
N GLU A 39 -0.75 25.77 6.52
CA GLU A 39 0.11 25.86 7.72
C GLU A 39 -0.49 25.07 8.90
N THR A 40 -1.77 25.25 9.18
CA THR A 40 -2.48 24.49 10.23
C THR A 40 -2.49 22.98 9.97
N GLN A 41 -2.61 22.55 8.70
CA GLN A 41 -2.53 21.12 8.36
C GLN A 41 -1.11 20.58 8.57
N GLN A 42 -0.08 21.36 8.21
CA GLN A 42 1.32 21.01 8.38
C GLN A 42 1.67 20.84 9.86
N GLU A 43 1.29 21.79 10.72
CA GLU A 43 1.49 21.71 12.17
C GLU A 43 0.85 20.45 12.75
N ARG A 44 -0.39 20.16 12.36
CA ARG A 44 -1.11 18.97 12.85
C ARG A 44 -0.46 17.67 12.38
N ILE A 45 0.00 17.61 11.13
CA ILE A 45 0.74 16.44 10.61
C ILE A 45 2.08 16.29 11.33
N GLN A 46 2.78 17.38 11.64
CA GLN A 46 4.04 17.34 12.36
C GLN A 46 3.85 16.79 13.78
N ALA A 47 2.85 17.29 14.52
CA ALA A 47 2.50 16.77 15.84
C ALA A 47 2.22 15.25 15.82
N LEU A 48 1.46 14.77 14.82
CA LEU A 48 1.19 13.34 14.62
C LEU A 48 2.47 12.54 14.30
N ARG A 49 3.43 13.11 13.55
CA ARG A 49 4.72 12.45 13.28
C ARG A 49 5.59 12.33 14.52
N GLU A 50 5.58 13.36 15.36
CA GLU A 50 6.34 13.40 16.61
C GLU A 50 5.81 12.37 17.60
N ASP A 51 4.49 12.35 17.83
CA ASP A 51 3.83 11.34 18.68
C ASP A 51 4.10 9.90 18.17
N TYR A 52 3.92 9.66 16.87
CA TYR A 52 4.29 8.37 16.28
C TYR A 52 5.75 8.00 16.53
N ARG A 53 6.68 8.95 16.39
CA ARG A 53 8.12 8.71 16.57
C ARG A 53 8.42 8.32 18.02
N GLU A 54 7.77 8.95 18.99
CA GLU A 54 7.92 8.62 20.41
C GLU A 54 7.40 7.22 20.71
N GLN A 55 6.16 6.93 20.32
CA GLN A 55 5.55 5.61 20.50
C GLN A 55 6.34 4.50 19.80
N PHE A 56 6.86 4.78 18.60
CA PHE A 56 7.70 3.85 17.85
C PHE A 56 9.00 3.55 18.60
N GLN A 57 9.65 4.56 19.19
CA GLN A 57 10.87 4.35 19.97
C GLN A 57 10.61 3.51 21.22
N VAL A 58 9.51 3.77 21.92
CA VAL A 58 9.09 2.96 23.09
C VAL A 58 8.90 1.50 22.66
N LEU A 59 8.08 1.27 21.64
CA LEU A 59 7.77 -0.08 21.14
C LEU A 59 9.00 -0.82 20.60
N ARG A 60 9.95 -0.09 20.00
CA ARG A 60 11.21 -0.68 19.51
C ARG A 60 12.06 -1.25 20.66
N LYS A 61 12.13 -0.50 21.77
CA LYS A 61 12.94 -0.82 22.95
C LYS A 61 12.30 -1.86 23.87
N GLN A 62 10.98 -2.10 23.76
CA GLN A 62 10.30 -3.13 24.54
C GLN A 62 10.93 -4.52 24.33
N ASP A 63 11.13 -5.26 25.41
CA ASP A 63 11.56 -6.65 25.34
C ASP A 63 10.32 -7.55 25.24
N THR A 64 10.03 -7.97 24.01
CA THR A 64 8.84 -8.75 23.65
C THR A 64 9.17 -9.56 22.40
N ASP A 65 8.34 -10.54 22.07
CA ASP A 65 8.51 -11.36 20.90
C ASP A 65 8.64 -10.52 19.61
N LYS A 66 9.49 -10.98 18.69
CA LYS A 66 9.81 -10.26 17.45
C LYS A 66 8.61 -10.15 16.52
N LEU A 67 7.77 -11.19 16.45
CA LEU A 67 6.58 -11.20 15.62
C LEU A 67 5.52 -10.27 16.21
N GLU A 68 5.30 -10.35 17.52
CA GLU A 68 4.38 -9.47 18.25
C GLU A 68 4.80 -8.00 18.10
N LYS A 69 6.08 -7.68 18.31
CA LYS A 69 6.63 -6.33 18.11
C LYS A 69 6.37 -5.83 16.68
N LYS A 70 6.61 -6.67 15.68
CA LYS A 70 6.38 -6.32 14.28
C LYS A 70 4.90 -6.01 14.01
N GLN A 71 3.97 -6.78 14.57
CA GLN A 71 2.53 -6.54 14.44
C GLN A 71 2.14 -5.21 15.08
N LYS A 72 2.57 -4.95 16.32
CA LYS A 72 2.31 -3.68 17.01
C LYS A 72 2.85 -2.48 16.22
N MET A 73 4.05 -2.60 15.64
CA MET A 73 4.65 -1.54 14.81
C MET A 73 3.84 -1.28 13.54
N LEU A 74 3.29 -2.33 12.92
CA LEU A 74 2.42 -2.18 11.75
C LEU A 74 1.10 -1.50 12.10
N VAL A 75 0.50 -1.86 13.25
CA VAL A 75 -0.72 -1.20 13.76
C VAL A 75 -0.45 0.28 14.02
N LEU A 76 0.60 0.60 14.77
CA LEU A 76 0.99 1.98 15.08
C LEU A 76 1.17 2.82 13.81
N ARG A 77 1.87 2.29 12.80
CA ARG A 77 2.03 2.97 11.51
C ARG A 77 0.71 3.18 10.77
N ASN A 78 -0.18 2.19 10.79
CA ASN A 78 -1.47 2.32 10.11
C ASN A 78 -2.36 3.38 10.78
N ASN A 79 -2.35 3.44 12.12
CA ASN A 79 -3.09 4.45 12.88
C ASN A 79 -2.60 5.86 12.54
N MET A 80 -1.29 6.07 12.58
CA MET A 80 -0.68 7.35 12.20
C MET A 80 -1.11 7.78 10.77
N ILE A 81 -1.09 6.87 9.80
CA ILE A 81 -1.52 7.19 8.43
C ILE A 81 -3.00 7.57 8.39
N ALA A 82 -3.86 6.84 9.10
CA ALA A 82 -5.30 7.11 9.15
C ALA A 82 -5.59 8.49 9.78
N GLU A 83 -4.89 8.82 10.86
CA GLU A 83 -5.01 10.13 11.53
C GLU A 83 -4.53 11.27 10.62
N MET A 84 -3.40 11.11 9.92
CA MET A 84 -2.94 12.13 8.96
C MET A 84 -3.91 12.33 7.79
N GLN A 85 -4.56 11.27 7.32
CA GLN A 85 -5.57 11.38 6.26
C GLN A 85 -6.82 12.16 6.69
N GLN A 86 -7.18 12.13 7.98
CA GLN A 86 -8.30 12.92 8.50
C GLN A 86 -8.03 14.43 8.46
N VAL A 87 -6.75 14.83 8.47
CA VAL A 87 -6.32 16.24 8.34
C VAL A 87 -6.50 16.76 6.90
N LEU A 88 -6.49 15.87 5.91
CA LEU A 88 -6.58 16.23 4.49
C LEU A 88 -8.01 16.52 4.06
N THR A 89 -8.14 17.48 3.13
CA THR A 89 -9.38 17.72 2.37
C THR A 89 -9.68 16.55 1.42
N LEU A 90 -10.89 16.51 0.86
CA LEU A 90 -11.26 15.48 -0.11
C LEU A 90 -10.34 15.48 -1.34
N GLU A 91 -10.02 16.67 -1.87
CA GLU A 91 -9.15 16.85 -3.03
C GLU A 91 -7.72 16.36 -2.72
N GLN A 92 -7.17 16.74 -1.56
CA GLN A 92 -5.85 16.27 -1.11
C GLN A 92 -5.81 14.75 -0.92
N ARG A 93 -6.90 14.12 -0.46
CA ARG A 93 -6.99 12.64 -0.38
C ARG A 93 -6.98 12.00 -1.76
N GLN A 94 -7.61 12.63 -2.75
CA GLN A 94 -7.59 12.16 -4.14
C GLN A 94 -6.19 12.23 -4.75
N GLU A 95 -5.50 13.34 -4.51
CA GLU A 95 -4.11 13.50 -4.94
C GLU A 95 -3.19 12.49 -4.24
N ALA A 96 -3.35 12.30 -2.93
CA ALA A 96 -2.61 11.31 -2.17
C ALA A 96 -2.81 9.88 -2.71
N SER A 97 -4.06 9.50 -3.00
CA SER A 97 -4.39 8.19 -3.59
C SER A 97 -3.73 8.01 -4.95
N THR A 98 -3.78 9.03 -5.81
CA THR A 98 -3.14 9.01 -7.13
C THR A 98 -1.64 8.81 -7.02
N MET A 99 -0.95 9.55 -6.15
CA MET A 99 0.48 9.37 -5.90
C MET A 99 0.82 7.97 -5.37
N MET A 100 -0.03 7.39 -4.51
CA MET A 100 0.18 6.02 -4.03
C MET A 100 0.04 4.98 -5.15
N LEU A 101 -0.94 5.16 -6.04
CA LEU A 101 -1.16 4.28 -7.19
C LEU A 101 0.02 4.35 -8.15
N GLU A 102 0.51 5.53 -8.50
CA GLU A 102 1.68 5.70 -9.36
C GLU A 102 2.94 5.02 -8.78
N LYS A 103 3.20 5.21 -7.48
CA LYS A 103 4.33 4.54 -6.81
C LYS A 103 4.15 3.03 -6.80
N THR A 104 2.92 2.55 -6.71
CA THR A 104 2.60 1.12 -6.72
C THR A 104 2.77 0.53 -8.11
N GLU A 105 2.27 1.21 -9.14
CA GLU A 105 2.46 0.84 -10.53
C GLU A 105 3.95 0.79 -10.90
N LYS A 106 4.73 1.82 -10.56
CA LYS A 106 6.19 1.83 -10.78
C LYS A 106 6.88 0.62 -10.14
N ARG A 107 6.48 0.24 -8.92
CA ARG A 107 7.03 -0.94 -8.22
C ARG A 107 6.62 -2.24 -8.91
N ILE A 108 5.37 -2.35 -9.33
CA ILE A 108 4.85 -3.51 -10.04
C ILE A 108 5.58 -3.67 -11.38
N ASN A 109 5.70 -2.60 -12.17
CA ASN A 109 6.40 -2.63 -13.46
C ASN A 109 7.87 -3.01 -13.30
N LYS A 110 8.56 -2.51 -12.27
CA LYS A 110 9.94 -2.90 -11.97
C LYS A 110 10.07 -4.38 -11.58
N ARG A 111 9.06 -4.96 -10.91
CA ARG A 111 9.06 -6.39 -10.60
C ARG A 111 8.70 -7.23 -11.82
N LEU A 112 7.72 -6.78 -12.62
CA LEU A 112 7.34 -7.41 -13.87
C LEU A 112 8.53 -7.53 -14.82
N SER A 113 9.30 -6.45 -15.02
CA SER A 113 10.48 -6.50 -15.90
C SER A 113 11.54 -7.51 -15.44
N ARG A 114 11.75 -7.63 -14.12
CA ARG A 114 12.65 -8.64 -13.53
C ARG A 114 12.14 -10.06 -13.69
N LEU A 115 10.82 -10.27 -13.67
CA LEU A 115 10.22 -11.58 -13.86
C LEU A 115 10.18 -11.95 -15.34
N ALA A 116 9.92 -10.98 -16.22
CA ALA A 116 9.94 -11.15 -17.67
C ALA A 116 11.29 -11.67 -18.14
N SER A 117 12.40 -11.10 -17.64
CA SER A 117 13.74 -11.59 -17.97
C SER A 117 14.01 -13.01 -17.42
N LYS A 118 13.58 -13.31 -16.19
CA LYS A 118 13.79 -14.63 -15.56
C LYS A 118 12.96 -15.75 -16.19
N LEU A 119 11.76 -15.43 -16.66
CA LEU A 119 10.82 -16.39 -17.24
C LEU A 119 10.86 -16.38 -18.77
N ALA A 120 11.79 -15.62 -19.37
CA ALA A 120 11.89 -15.42 -20.82
C ALA A 120 10.54 -15.07 -21.46
N LEU A 121 9.78 -14.16 -20.83
CA LEU A 121 8.52 -13.68 -21.39
C LEU A 121 8.79 -12.90 -22.67
N THR A 122 7.92 -13.07 -23.67
CA THR A 122 7.98 -12.26 -24.88
C THR A 122 7.56 -10.82 -24.59
N SER A 123 7.99 -9.88 -25.43
CA SER A 123 7.59 -8.46 -25.31
C SER A 123 6.07 -8.28 -25.32
N GLU A 124 5.36 -9.09 -26.11
CA GLU A 124 3.90 -9.09 -26.19
C GLU A 124 3.25 -9.58 -24.88
N GLN A 125 3.78 -10.65 -24.29
CA GLN A 125 3.30 -11.17 -23.00
C GLN A 125 3.51 -10.15 -21.87
N GLN A 126 4.68 -9.51 -21.83
CA GLN A 126 4.98 -8.47 -20.86
C GLN A 126 4.03 -7.27 -21.02
N ALA A 127 3.79 -6.81 -22.25
CA ALA A 127 2.89 -5.70 -22.53
C ALA A 127 1.45 -6.02 -22.11
N SER A 128 0.95 -7.22 -22.44
CA SER A 128 -0.38 -7.68 -22.03
C SER A 128 -0.55 -7.70 -20.51
N ILE A 129 0.46 -8.22 -19.79
CA ILE A 129 0.45 -8.24 -18.32
C ILE A 129 0.47 -6.82 -17.75
N GLN A 130 1.28 -5.92 -18.32
CA GLN A 130 1.35 -4.53 -17.87
C GLN A 130 0.01 -3.82 -18.03
N VAL A 131 -0.63 -3.92 -19.20
CA VAL A 131 -1.96 -3.33 -19.46
C VAL A 131 -3.00 -3.87 -18.47
N PHE A 132 -3.00 -5.18 -18.24
CA PHE A 132 -3.92 -5.80 -17.28
C PHE A 132 -3.70 -5.28 -15.85
N LEU A 133 -2.45 -5.15 -15.42
CA LEU A 133 -2.09 -4.64 -14.11
C LEU A 133 -2.48 -3.18 -13.92
N SER A 134 -2.20 -2.32 -14.91
CA SER A 134 -2.59 -0.91 -14.87
C SER A 134 -4.12 -0.75 -14.83
N ALA A 135 -4.87 -1.55 -15.60
CA ALA A 135 -6.33 -1.57 -15.53
C ALA A 135 -6.86 -1.96 -14.13
N LYS A 136 -6.28 -3.00 -13.52
CA LYS A 136 -6.64 -3.40 -12.15
C LYS A 136 -6.26 -2.36 -11.09
N LEU A 137 -5.17 -1.61 -11.29
CA LEU A 137 -4.82 -0.49 -10.41
C LEU A 137 -5.77 0.71 -10.58
N ALA A 138 -6.36 0.90 -11.77
CA ALA A 138 -7.35 1.94 -11.99
C ALA A 138 -8.70 1.62 -11.32
N GLU A 139 -9.16 0.36 -11.41
CA GLU A 139 -10.41 -0.11 -10.78
C GLU A 139 -10.44 0.09 -9.25
N ILE A 140 -9.26 0.12 -8.61
CA ILE A 140 -9.14 0.21 -7.15
C ILE A 140 -9.04 1.66 -6.65
N LYS A 141 -8.98 2.64 -7.56
CA LYS A 141 -8.89 4.06 -7.22
C LYS A 141 -10.10 4.51 -6.41
N ASP A 142 -11.30 4.21 -6.87
CA ASP A 142 -12.53 4.67 -6.21
C ASP A 142 -12.76 4.02 -4.83
N PRO A 143 -12.56 2.70 -4.65
CA PRO A 143 -12.56 2.08 -3.32
C PRO A 143 -11.51 2.66 -2.36
N LEU A 144 -10.33 3.05 -2.84
CA LEU A 144 -9.30 3.71 -2.03
C LEU A 144 -9.69 5.13 -1.60
N LEU A 145 -10.56 5.80 -2.36
CA LEU A 145 -11.11 7.12 -2.02
C LEU A 145 -12.30 7.02 -1.06
N ALA A 146 -13.13 5.98 -1.23
CA ALA A 146 -14.33 5.76 -0.43
C ALA A 146 -14.02 5.12 0.94
N ALA A 147 -12.97 4.29 1.03
CA ALA A 147 -12.55 3.67 2.28
C ALA A 147 -11.61 4.60 3.06
N SER A 148 -11.97 4.95 4.30
CA SER A 148 -10.96 5.00 5.35
C SER A 148 -10.24 3.66 5.32
N ILE A 149 -8.93 3.67 5.04
CA ILE A 149 -8.08 2.49 4.78
C ILE A 149 -8.62 1.24 5.49
N PRO A 150 -8.87 0.12 4.76
CA PRO A 150 -9.35 -1.11 5.38
C PRO A 150 -8.48 -1.45 6.60
N THR A 151 -9.15 -1.55 7.74
CA THR A 151 -8.52 -1.81 9.02
C THR A 151 -7.83 -3.17 8.98
N PHE A 152 -7.04 -3.49 10.00
CA PHE A 152 -6.49 -4.85 10.13
C PHE A 152 -7.60 -5.91 10.13
N TYR A 153 -8.78 -5.61 10.69
CA TYR A 153 -9.93 -6.49 10.73
C TYR A 153 -10.60 -6.70 9.36
N ASP A 154 -10.70 -5.64 8.55
CA ASP A 154 -11.22 -5.75 7.18
C ASP A 154 -10.30 -6.61 6.31
N ARG A 155 -8.99 -6.56 6.58
CA ARG A 155 -7.99 -7.40 5.91
C ARG A 155 -8.08 -8.86 6.30
N GLN A 156 -8.24 -9.16 7.59
CA GLN A 156 -8.34 -10.54 8.08
C GLN A 156 -9.61 -11.23 7.56
N ARG A 157 -10.75 -10.53 7.59
CA ARG A 157 -12.02 -11.03 7.02
C ARG A 157 -11.92 -11.36 5.54
N MET A 158 -11.19 -10.55 4.77
CA MET A 158 -10.99 -10.80 3.35
C MET A 158 -10.10 -12.03 3.08
N PHE A 159 -9.14 -12.34 3.95
CA PHE A 159 -8.36 -13.59 3.87
C PHE A 159 -9.20 -14.81 4.19
N ASP A 160 -10.01 -14.75 5.25
CA ASP A 160 -10.88 -15.87 5.67
C ASP A 160 -11.96 -16.22 4.64
N GLN A 161 -12.33 -15.26 3.77
CA GLN A 161 -13.26 -15.47 2.67
C GLN A 161 -12.63 -16.18 1.46
N LEU A 162 -11.30 -16.12 1.33
CA LEU A 162 -10.56 -16.76 0.23
C LEU A 162 -10.15 -18.19 0.54
N ASP A 163 -9.93 -18.54 1.82
CA ASP A 163 -9.68 -19.93 2.24
C ASP A 163 -10.95 -20.81 2.18
N LYS A 164 -12.12 -20.21 1.91
CA LYS A 164 -13.41 -20.89 1.82
C LYS A 164 -13.94 -21.03 0.37
N ALA A 165 -13.20 -20.57 -0.64
CA ALA A 165 -13.56 -20.64 -2.06
C ALA A 165 -12.59 -21.52 -2.83
#